data_AF-A0A519UUK0-F1
#
_entry.id   AF-A0A519UUK0-F1
#
_cell.length_a   1.000
_cell.length_b   1.000
_cell.length_c   1.000
_cell.angle_alpha   90.00
_cell.angle_beta   90.00
_cell.angle_gamma   90.00
#
_symmetry.space_group_name_H-M   'P 1'
#
loop_
_entity.id
_entity.type
_entity.pdbx_description
1 polymer ?
#
loop_
_entity_poly.entity_id
_entity_poly.type
_entity_poly.pdbx_seq_one_letter_code
_entity_poly.pdbx_strand_id
1 'polypeptide(L)'
;MEKQTKKIEVWLIASISIWAVITYSLALLLLNMYTNEDSAVLFWCAVVVFIPAGIYFAIPMAARENAKWYKYVGYSIMTSLFLLFIGYYTLLKTDLLWSLFTKKTTSGILYIKNVKRDYLPKHGWDHTNVNAIYNNKPLQFEATRTAYFLLKDKDSLTVTIGRSITGNYFITDIHLPGTERWAARKSYWTNWIQRYSWVAVFLVFTFMVVQLKQRYFPNITLAQIGWKRFVLLCFAIMVGIIMLIYIGLIVYIKFIHKV
;
A
#
# COMPACT_ATOMS: atom_id res chain seq x y z
N MET A 1 -13.69 26.45 -22.93
CA MET A 1 -13.29 26.34 -21.51
C MET A 1 -13.29 24.91 -20.97
N GLU A 2 -14.32 24.09 -21.21
CA GLU A 2 -14.42 22.71 -20.65
C GLU A 2 -13.24 21.77 -21.01
N LYS A 3 -12.66 21.91 -22.21
CA LYS A 3 -11.50 21.11 -22.64
C LYS A 3 -10.21 21.50 -21.91
N GLN A 4 -10.08 22.74 -21.43
CA GLN A 4 -8.92 23.19 -20.67
C GLN A 4 -8.99 22.76 -19.21
N THR A 5 -10.16 22.84 -18.57
CA THR A 5 -10.35 22.36 -17.18
C THR A 5 -10.11 20.85 -17.07
N LYS A 6 -10.62 20.06 -18.04
CA LYS A 6 -10.32 18.61 -18.13
C LYS A 6 -8.83 18.29 -18.24
N LYS A 7 -8.05 19.10 -18.97
CA LYS A 7 -6.59 18.90 -19.06
C LYS A 7 -5.92 19.16 -17.71
N ILE A 8 -6.28 20.26 -17.04
CA ILE A 8 -5.70 20.63 -15.74
C ILE A 8 -6.00 19.56 -14.68
N GLU A 9 -7.24 19.06 -14.62
CA GLU A 9 -7.64 17.98 -13.71
C GLU A 9 -6.78 16.72 -13.91
N VAL A 10 -6.62 16.29 -15.16
CA VAL A 10 -5.82 15.10 -15.50
C VAL A 10 -4.36 15.29 -15.13
N TRP A 11 -3.78 16.46 -15.41
CA TRP A 11 -2.40 16.76 -15.04
C TRP A 11 -2.22 16.74 -13.51
N LEU A 12 -3.14 17.32 -12.75
CA LEU A 12 -3.01 17.40 -11.29
C LEU A 12 -3.14 16.00 -10.64
N ILE A 13 -4.10 15.18 -11.10
CA ILE A 13 -4.23 13.78 -10.65
C ILE A 13 -2.98 12.98 -11.03
N ALA A 14 -2.47 13.14 -12.25
CA ALA A 14 -1.27 12.47 -12.71
C ALA A 14 -0.06 12.88 -11.86
N SER A 15 0.12 14.16 -11.56
CA SER A 15 1.20 14.66 -10.71
C SER A 15 1.14 14.09 -9.30
N ILE A 16 -0.03 14.09 -8.65
CA ILE A 16 -0.19 13.50 -7.30
C ILE A 16 0.12 12.00 -7.32
N SER A 17 -0.39 11.29 -8.33
CA SER A 17 -0.19 9.85 -8.47
C SER A 17 1.28 9.50 -8.71
N ILE A 18 1.95 10.23 -9.61
CA ILE A 18 3.38 10.08 -9.89
C ILE A 18 4.20 10.39 -8.64
N TRP A 19 3.89 11.48 -7.94
CA TRP A 19 4.56 11.83 -6.69
C TRP A 19 4.41 10.74 -5.63
N ALA A 20 3.20 10.20 -5.43
CA ALA A 20 2.96 9.10 -4.49
C ALA A 20 3.76 7.84 -4.86
N VAL A 21 3.74 7.43 -6.13
CA VAL A 21 4.45 6.24 -6.61
C VAL A 21 5.96 6.39 -6.48
N ILE A 22 6.51 7.55 -6.88
CA ILE A 22 7.95 7.84 -6.78
C ILE A 22 8.38 7.83 -5.31
N THR A 23 7.66 8.56 -4.45
CA THR A 23 7.99 8.65 -3.02
C THR A 23 7.92 7.28 -2.36
N TYR A 24 6.90 6.49 -2.65
CA TYR A 24 6.78 5.14 -2.11
C TYR A 24 7.92 4.23 -2.58
N SER A 25 8.25 4.28 -3.87
CA SER A 25 9.33 3.46 -4.46
C SER A 25 10.70 3.84 -3.91
N LEU A 26 10.99 5.14 -3.80
CA LEU A 26 12.23 5.63 -3.22
C LEU A 26 12.34 5.26 -1.74
N ALA A 27 11.26 5.38 -0.97
CA ALA A 27 11.25 4.97 0.44
C ALA A 27 11.57 3.47 0.57
N LEU A 28 11.03 2.62 -0.31
CA LEU A 28 11.29 1.18 -0.28
C LEU A 28 12.73 0.82 -0.68
N LEU A 29 13.37 1.63 -1.54
CA LEU A 29 14.73 1.40 -2.01
C LEU A 29 15.80 1.95 -1.06
N LEU A 30 15.54 3.11 -0.46
CA LEU A 30 16.52 3.88 0.30
C LEU A 30 16.39 3.71 1.82
N LEU A 31 15.20 3.36 2.33
CA LEU A 31 14.97 3.18 3.76
C LEU A 31 14.83 1.69 4.07
N ASN A 32 15.68 1.19 4.97
CA ASN A 32 15.58 -0.19 5.45
C ASN A 32 14.46 -0.33 6.49
N MET A 33 14.38 0.65 7.40
CA MET A 33 13.39 0.71 8.48
C MET A 33 13.09 2.18 8.83
N TYR A 34 11.88 2.49 9.29
CA TYR A 34 11.54 3.82 9.80
C TYR A 34 10.47 3.72 10.89
N THR A 35 10.41 4.70 11.80
CA THR A 35 9.28 4.82 12.72
C THR A 35 8.13 5.52 12.02
N ASN A 36 6.91 5.14 12.36
CA ASN A 36 5.69 5.74 11.84
C ASN A 36 4.92 6.42 12.98
N GLU A 37 5.57 7.37 13.64
CA GLU A 37 4.93 8.22 14.64
C GLU A 37 4.14 9.31 13.90
N ASP A 38 2.87 9.43 14.25
CA ASP A 38 1.99 10.43 13.69
C ASP A 38 2.46 11.84 14.01
N SER A 39 2.37 12.72 13.02
CA SER A 39 2.74 14.13 13.18
C SER A 39 1.53 15.02 12.94
N ALA A 40 1.09 15.70 14.00
CA ALA A 40 -0.01 16.67 13.91
C ALA A 40 0.29 17.78 12.89
N VAL A 41 1.55 18.21 12.78
CA VAL A 41 1.99 19.22 11.81
C VAL A 41 1.77 18.73 10.39
N LEU A 42 2.22 17.50 10.07
CA LEU A 42 1.98 16.92 8.74
C LEU A 42 0.50 16.70 8.45
N PHE A 43 -0.26 16.28 9.45
CA PHE A 43 -1.71 16.09 9.31
C PHE A 43 -2.40 17.40 8.93
N TRP A 44 -2.11 18.50 9.64
CA TRP A 44 -2.67 19.81 9.31
C TRP A 44 -2.19 20.35 7.96
N CYS A 45 -0.92 20.13 7.60
CA CYS A 45 -0.43 20.43 6.25
C CYS A 45 -1.22 19.66 5.18
N ALA A 46 -1.47 18.37 5.42
CA ALA A 46 -2.26 17.54 4.51
C ALA A 46 -3.71 18.06 4.41
N VAL A 47 -4.32 18.45 5.52
CA VAL A 47 -5.68 19.05 5.55
C VAL A 47 -5.75 20.31 4.69
N VAL A 48 -4.82 21.25 4.88
CA VAL A 48 -4.80 22.54 4.17
C VAL A 48 -4.61 22.36 2.66
N VAL A 49 -3.83 21.35 2.24
CA VAL A 49 -3.55 21.12 0.81
C VAL A 49 -4.62 20.25 0.16
N PHE A 50 -4.99 19.13 0.76
CA PHE A 50 -5.77 18.08 0.09
C PHE A 50 -7.28 18.25 0.22
N ILE A 51 -7.79 18.92 1.27
CA ILE A 51 -9.24 19.18 1.35
C ILE A 51 -9.70 20.17 0.27
N PRO A 52 -9.06 21.33 0.07
CA PRO A 52 -9.45 22.23 -1.03
C PRO A 52 -9.31 21.56 -2.40
N ALA A 53 -8.26 20.75 -2.60
CA ALA A 53 -8.09 19.97 -3.82
C ALA A 53 -9.22 18.96 -4.03
N GLY A 54 -9.63 18.23 -2.99
CA GLY A 54 -10.76 17.29 -3.05
C GLY A 54 -12.07 17.99 -3.41
N ILE A 55 -12.38 19.11 -2.76
CA ILE A 55 -13.56 19.92 -3.08
C ILE A 55 -13.51 20.38 -4.54
N TYR A 56 -12.35 20.88 -5.00
CA TYR A 56 -12.14 21.30 -6.39
C TYR A 56 -12.42 20.18 -7.39
N PHE A 57 -12.02 18.93 -7.10
CA PHE A 57 -12.29 17.78 -7.96
C PHE A 57 -13.75 17.29 -7.90
N ALA A 58 -14.40 17.40 -6.75
CA ALA A 58 -15.76 16.93 -6.56
C ALA A 58 -16.81 17.77 -7.30
N ILE A 59 -16.63 19.09 -7.36
CA ILE A 59 -17.56 20.02 -8.02
C ILE A 59 -17.78 19.68 -9.50
N PRO A 60 -16.75 19.58 -10.37
CA PRO A 60 -16.94 19.24 -11.78
C PRO A 60 -17.44 17.81 -11.97
N MET A 61 -17.11 16.89 -11.06
CA MET A 61 -17.62 15.51 -11.10
C MET A 61 -19.13 15.46 -10.87
N ALA A 62 -19.64 16.15 -9.84
CA ALA A 62 -21.06 16.26 -9.55
C ALA A 62 -21.82 17.03 -10.65
N ALA A 63 -21.22 18.09 -11.18
CA ALA A 63 -21.83 18.89 -12.26
C ALA A 63 -22.03 18.08 -13.55
N ARG A 64 -21.09 17.21 -13.94
CA ARG A 64 -21.20 16.34 -15.12
C ARG A 64 -22.36 15.34 -15.02
N GLU A 65 -22.75 14.97 -13.80
CA GLU A 65 -23.88 14.06 -13.54
C GLU A 65 -25.22 14.78 -13.36
N ASN A 66 -25.27 16.12 -13.47
CA ASN A 66 -26.43 16.93 -13.08
C ASN A 66 -26.95 16.54 -11.68
N ALA A 67 -26.01 16.32 -10.77
CA ALA A 67 -26.28 15.76 -9.46
C ALA A 67 -27.10 16.71 -8.56
N LYS A 68 -27.86 16.17 -7.60
CA LYS A 68 -28.50 16.97 -6.54
C LYS A 68 -27.47 17.42 -5.50
N TRP A 69 -27.79 18.45 -4.71
CA TRP A 69 -26.88 19.06 -3.72
C TRP A 69 -26.17 18.06 -2.79
N TYR A 70 -26.87 17.00 -2.33
CA TYR A 70 -26.29 16.00 -1.42
C TYR A 70 -25.18 15.16 -2.06
N LYS A 71 -25.22 14.96 -3.39
CA LYS A 71 -24.15 14.27 -4.12
C LYS A 71 -22.89 15.14 -4.22
N TYR A 72 -23.01 16.47 -4.31
CA TYR A 72 -21.85 17.36 -4.22
C TYR A 72 -21.14 17.18 -2.88
N VAL A 73 -21.90 17.19 -1.78
CA VAL A 73 -21.37 16.96 -0.43
C VAL A 73 -20.72 15.58 -0.34
N GLY A 74 -21.40 14.54 -0.82
CA GLY A 74 -20.86 13.16 -0.81
C GLY A 74 -19.55 13.03 -1.59
N TYR A 75 -19.49 13.57 -2.81
CA TYR A 75 -18.26 13.55 -3.61
C TYR A 75 -17.15 14.39 -2.99
N SER A 76 -17.46 15.56 -2.43
CA SER A 76 -16.45 16.40 -1.75
C SER A 76 -15.86 15.71 -0.53
N ILE A 77 -16.69 15.08 0.31
CA ILE A 77 -16.20 14.33 1.48
C ILE A 77 -15.35 13.15 1.02
N MET A 78 -15.86 12.33 0.10
CA MET A 78 -15.17 11.12 -0.37
C MET A 78 -13.81 11.44 -1.00
N THR A 79 -13.77 12.41 -1.93
CA THR A 79 -12.53 12.80 -2.62
C THR A 79 -11.54 13.47 -1.68
N SER A 80 -12.00 14.33 -0.76
CA SER A 80 -11.13 14.99 0.22
C SER A 80 -10.53 13.99 1.19
N LEU A 81 -11.32 13.04 1.71
CA LEU A 81 -10.80 12.00 2.60
C LEU A 81 -9.81 11.09 1.89
N PHE A 82 -10.10 10.70 0.64
CA PHE A 82 -9.19 9.89 -0.16
C PHE A 82 -7.85 10.59 -0.42
N LEU A 83 -7.89 11.86 -0.85
CA LEU A 83 -6.68 12.66 -1.07
C LEU A 83 -5.95 12.98 0.22
N LEU A 84 -6.67 13.22 1.32
CA LEU A 84 -6.08 13.44 2.63
C LEU A 84 -5.32 12.22 3.10
N PHE A 85 -5.90 11.02 2.97
CA PHE A 85 -5.27 9.77 3.36
C PHE A 85 -3.99 9.54 2.54
N ILE A 86 -4.10 9.50 1.21
CA ILE A 86 -2.93 9.27 0.33
C ILE A 86 -1.89 10.36 0.51
N GLY A 87 -2.34 11.61 0.59
CA GLY A 87 -1.50 12.79 0.75
C GLY A 87 -0.73 12.78 2.06
N TYR A 88 -1.38 12.46 3.18
CA TYR A 88 -0.72 12.36 4.48
C TYR A 88 0.38 11.30 4.50
N TYR A 89 0.09 10.06 4.04
CA TYR A 89 1.10 9.00 3.96
C TYR A 89 2.26 9.38 3.03
N THR A 90 1.95 10.04 1.91
CA THR A 90 2.99 10.48 0.96
C THR A 90 3.84 11.61 1.55
N LEU A 91 3.24 12.56 2.28
CA LEU A 91 3.97 13.60 2.99
C LEU A 91 4.90 13.04 4.06
N LEU A 92 4.44 12.05 4.84
CA LEU A 92 5.26 11.40 5.86
C LEU A 92 6.49 10.74 5.22
N LYS A 93 6.31 9.98 4.14
CA LYS A 93 7.43 9.38 3.40
C LYS A 93 8.32 10.43 2.73
N THR A 94 7.74 11.53 2.26
CA THR A 94 8.49 12.65 1.69
C THR A 94 9.37 13.32 2.75
N ASP A 95 8.88 13.52 3.98
CA ASP A 95 9.68 14.04 5.09
C ASP A 95 10.86 13.11 5.42
N LEU A 96 10.61 11.80 5.50
CA LEU A 96 11.67 10.81 5.73
C LEU A 96 12.75 10.86 4.63
N LEU A 97 12.34 10.88 3.36
CA LEU A 97 13.25 10.94 2.22
C LEU A 97 13.97 12.28 2.13
N TRP A 98 13.30 13.39 2.38
CA TRP A 98 13.93 14.71 2.42
C TRP A 98 14.98 14.77 3.54
N SER A 99 14.62 14.24 4.71
CA SER A 99 15.51 14.18 5.87
C SER A 99 16.70 13.25 5.63
N LEU A 100 16.52 12.17 4.88
CA LEU A 100 17.62 11.29 4.46
C LEU A 100 18.73 12.06 3.74
N PHE A 101 18.37 13.01 2.86
CA PHE A 101 19.35 13.79 2.09
C PHE A 101 19.88 15.01 2.82
N THR A 102 19.14 15.56 3.80
CA THR A 102 19.47 16.83 4.43
C THR A 102 20.00 16.71 5.86
N LYS A 103 19.65 15.65 6.59
CA LYS A 103 20.04 15.44 7.98
C LYS A 103 21.24 14.51 8.07
N LYS A 104 22.09 14.76 9.06
CA LYS A 104 23.21 13.87 9.38
C LYS A 104 22.68 12.56 9.95
N THR A 105 23.27 11.46 9.51
CA THR A 105 23.07 10.13 10.09
C THR A 105 24.24 9.78 10.99
N THR A 106 23.98 8.92 11.97
CA THR A 106 24.99 8.42 12.90
C THR A 106 24.94 6.91 12.95
N SER A 107 26.10 6.26 13.03
CA SER A 107 26.16 4.84 13.33
C SER A 107 25.81 4.60 14.80
N GLY A 108 24.97 3.60 15.07
CA GLY A 108 24.56 3.24 16.42
C GLY A 108 24.17 1.78 16.53
N ILE A 109 24.01 1.32 17.77
CA ILE A 109 23.57 -0.04 18.06
C ILE A 109 22.07 -0.01 18.38
N LEU A 110 21.32 -0.86 17.69
CA LEU A 110 19.90 -1.06 17.89
C LEU A 110 19.69 -2.44 18.53
N TYR A 111 19.10 -2.48 19.73
CA TYR A 111 18.80 -3.74 20.41
C TYR A 111 17.41 -4.22 20.03
N ILE A 112 17.30 -5.37 19.36
CA ILE A 112 16.03 -5.91 18.91
C ILE A 112 15.35 -6.60 20.08
N LYS A 113 14.10 -6.23 20.36
CA LYS A 113 13.25 -6.93 21.33
C LYS A 113 12.36 -7.97 20.67
N ASN A 114 11.76 -7.60 19.53
CA ASN A 114 10.78 -8.45 18.86
C ASN A 114 10.68 -8.09 17.38
N VAL A 115 10.55 -9.10 16.53
CA VAL A 115 10.32 -8.96 15.10
C VAL A 115 9.05 -9.71 14.75
N LYS A 116 7.98 -8.98 14.44
CA LYS A 116 6.69 -9.55 14.07
C LYS A 116 6.39 -9.28 12.60
N ARG A 117 5.83 -10.28 11.92
CA ARG A 117 5.19 -10.04 10.63
C ARG A 117 3.85 -9.40 10.91
N ASP A 118 3.59 -8.23 10.34
CA ASP A 118 2.26 -7.67 10.43
C ASP A 118 1.38 -8.31 9.37
N TYR A 119 0.43 -9.09 9.84
CA TYR A 119 -0.54 -9.78 9.01
C TYR A 119 -1.85 -9.03 9.08
N LEU A 120 -2.25 -8.41 7.97
CA LEU A 120 -3.61 -7.95 7.83
C LEU A 120 -4.50 -9.19 7.66
N PRO A 121 -5.54 -9.39 8.50
CA PRO A 121 -6.47 -10.49 8.33
C PRO A 121 -7.05 -10.40 6.92
N LYS A 122 -6.81 -11.44 6.11
CA LYS A 122 -7.25 -11.63 4.70
C LYS A 122 -6.40 -10.97 3.60
N HIS A 123 -5.47 -10.05 3.89
CA HIS A 123 -4.66 -9.38 2.84
C HIS A 123 -3.20 -9.85 2.77
N GLY A 124 -2.77 -10.72 3.67
CA GLY A 124 -1.43 -11.30 3.67
C GLY A 124 -0.45 -10.50 4.54
N TRP A 125 0.84 -10.67 4.26
CA TRP A 125 1.91 -10.04 5.03
C TRP A 125 2.32 -8.75 4.34
N ASP A 126 2.10 -7.61 5.01
CA ASP A 126 2.29 -6.30 4.39
C ASP A 126 3.65 -5.68 4.70
N HIS A 127 4.04 -5.63 5.97
CA HIS A 127 5.33 -5.13 6.42
C HIS A 127 5.83 -5.92 7.64
N THR A 128 7.05 -5.64 8.08
CA THR A 128 7.63 -6.23 9.29
C THR A 128 7.66 -5.17 10.39
N ASN A 129 7.03 -5.44 11.53
CA ASN A 129 7.12 -4.60 12.72
C ASN A 129 8.30 -5.05 13.57
N VAL A 130 9.26 -4.14 13.77
CA VAL A 130 10.49 -4.38 14.54
C VAL A 130 10.44 -3.49 15.78
N ASN A 131 10.26 -4.11 16.94
CA ASN A 131 10.36 -3.42 18.23
C ASN A 131 11.80 -3.49 18.70
N ALA A 132 12.40 -2.33 18.95
CA ALA A 132 13.79 -2.22 19.34
C ALA A 132 14.02 -1.14 20.41
N ILE A 133 15.20 -1.15 21.03
CA ILE A 133 15.67 -0.08 21.92
C ILE A 133 16.82 0.64 21.24
N TYR A 134 16.71 1.97 21.20
CA TYR A 134 17.79 2.86 20.80
C TYR A 134 17.93 3.96 21.85
N ASN A 135 19.14 4.19 22.37
CA ASN A 135 19.41 5.18 23.43
C ASN A 135 18.44 5.10 24.62
N ASN A 136 18.21 3.88 25.13
CA ASN A 136 17.27 3.57 26.22
C ASN A 136 15.78 3.90 25.95
N LYS A 137 15.41 4.23 24.71
CA LYS A 137 14.02 4.47 24.32
C LYS A 137 13.49 3.31 23.47
N PRO A 138 12.31 2.76 23.80
CA PRO A 138 11.64 1.79 22.95
C PRO A 138 11.15 2.49 21.68
N LEU A 139 11.44 1.90 20.53
CA LEU A 139 11.01 2.35 19.22
C LEU A 139 10.34 1.19 18.48
N GLN A 140 9.30 1.52 17.71
CA GLN A 140 8.63 0.59 16.81
C GLN A 140 8.92 1.02 15.38
N PHE A 141 9.65 0.17 14.66
CA PHE A 141 10.00 0.40 13.28
C PHE A 141 9.12 -0.43 12.34
N GLU A 142 8.67 0.22 11.27
CA GLU A 142 8.16 -0.43 10.07
C GLU A 142 9.34 -0.75 9.15
N ALA A 143 9.49 -2.02 8.80
CA ALA A 143 10.57 -2.53 7.97
C ALA A 143 10.03 -3.30 6.77
N THR A 144 10.87 -3.44 5.75
CA THR A 144 10.54 -4.22 4.55
C THR A 144 10.17 -5.67 4.89
N ARG A 145 9.43 -6.35 4.01
CA ARG A 145 9.08 -7.77 4.21
C ARG A 145 10.33 -8.64 4.36
N THR A 146 11.36 -8.41 3.56
CA THR A 146 12.63 -9.16 3.71
C THR A 146 13.27 -9.01 5.09
N ALA A 147 13.02 -7.91 5.81
CA ALA A 147 13.60 -7.66 7.12
C ALA A 147 13.18 -8.70 8.17
N TYR A 148 11.98 -9.28 8.09
CA TYR A 148 11.60 -10.35 9.03
C TYR A 148 12.60 -11.50 9.04
N PHE A 149 12.95 -12.00 7.85
CA PHE A 149 13.87 -13.14 7.73
C PHE A 149 15.30 -12.77 8.08
N LEU A 150 15.66 -11.50 7.92
CA LEU A 150 17.00 -10.99 8.25
C LEU A 150 17.17 -10.77 9.76
N LEU A 151 16.13 -10.32 10.45
CA LEU A 151 16.22 -9.77 11.80
C LEU A 151 15.66 -10.68 12.90
N LYS A 152 14.82 -11.67 12.57
CA LYS A 152 14.10 -12.49 13.57
C LYS A 152 14.99 -13.21 14.59
N ASP A 153 16.23 -13.53 14.23
CA ASP A 153 17.17 -14.28 15.06
C ASP A 153 18.35 -13.40 15.54
N LYS A 154 18.17 -12.07 15.55
CA LYS A 154 19.21 -11.10 15.94
C LYS A 154 18.80 -10.38 17.21
N ASP A 155 19.72 -10.25 18.16
CA ASP A 155 19.49 -9.52 19.41
C ASP A 155 19.91 -8.05 19.32
N SER A 156 20.89 -7.76 18.46
CA SER A 156 21.35 -6.40 18.21
C SER A 156 21.86 -6.22 16.78
N LEU A 157 21.85 -4.97 16.31
CA LEU A 157 22.30 -4.58 14.98
C LEU A 157 23.09 -3.29 15.06
N THR A 158 24.20 -3.23 14.35
CA THR A 158 24.82 -1.94 14.03
C THR A 158 24.08 -1.35 12.84
N VAL A 159 23.57 -0.13 13.00
CA VAL A 159 22.73 0.55 11.99
C VAL A 159 23.20 1.98 11.77
N THR A 160 22.97 2.49 10.57
CA THR A 160 23.08 3.92 10.26
C THR A 160 21.70 4.55 10.41
N ILE A 161 21.52 5.35 11.47
CA ILE A 161 20.23 5.92 11.87
C ILE A 161 20.25 7.44 11.80
N GLY A 162 19.15 8.04 11.35
CA GLY A 162 18.90 9.46 11.34
C GLY A 162 17.54 9.81 11.94
N ARG A 163 17.27 11.10 12.06
CA ARG A 163 15.99 11.62 12.57
C ARG A 163 15.41 12.65 11.61
N SER A 164 14.14 12.51 11.27
CA SER A 164 13.43 13.38 10.35
C SER A 164 13.03 14.70 10.99
N ILE A 165 12.53 15.65 10.18
CA ILE A 165 12.05 16.94 10.68
C ILE A 165 10.87 16.73 11.63
N THR A 166 10.01 15.75 11.33
CA THR A 166 8.85 15.42 12.17
C THR A 166 9.20 14.61 13.41
N GLY A 167 10.47 14.26 13.59
CA GLY A 167 10.95 13.53 14.77
C GLY A 167 11.01 12.02 14.59
N ASN A 168 10.55 11.49 13.46
CA ASN A 168 10.61 10.07 13.14
C ASN A 168 12.07 9.60 12.92
N TYR A 169 12.39 8.40 13.40
CA TYR A 169 13.68 7.77 13.14
C TYR A 169 13.64 7.03 11.81
N PHE A 170 14.73 7.11 11.05
CA PHE A 170 14.90 6.34 9.82
C PHE A 170 16.26 5.66 9.78
N ILE A 171 16.30 4.45 9.25
CA ILE A 171 17.50 3.61 9.15
C ILE A 171 17.79 3.39 7.68
N THR A 172 18.98 3.80 7.26
CA THR A 172 19.42 3.77 5.86
C THR A 172 20.22 2.53 5.55
N ASP A 173 20.99 2.05 6.52
CA ASP A 173 21.82 0.86 6.38
C ASP A 173 21.83 0.02 7.65
N ILE A 174 21.86 -1.30 7.47
CA ILE A 174 22.00 -2.29 8.53
C ILE A 174 23.30 -3.03 8.26
N HIS A 175 24.32 -2.83 9.08
CA HIS A 175 25.67 -3.34 8.86
C HIS A 175 25.71 -4.86 9.05
N LEU A 176 25.28 -5.59 8.03
CA LEU A 176 25.24 -7.04 7.97
C LEU A 176 25.90 -7.53 6.68
N PRO A 177 26.56 -8.71 6.70
CA PRO A 177 27.14 -9.31 5.52
C PRO A 177 26.12 -9.48 4.39
N GLY A 178 26.55 -9.25 3.14
CA GLY A 178 25.70 -9.43 1.96
C GLY A 178 25.16 -10.85 1.81
N THR A 179 25.86 -11.85 2.33
CA THR A 179 25.43 -13.25 2.35
C THR A 179 24.16 -13.46 3.18
N GLU A 180 24.07 -12.83 4.36
CA GLU A 180 22.87 -12.87 5.20
C GLU A 180 21.69 -12.18 4.52
N ARG A 181 21.93 -11.04 3.86
CA ARG A 181 20.91 -10.33 3.08
C ARG A 181 20.36 -11.21 1.95
N TRP A 182 21.23 -11.95 1.27
CA TRP A 182 20.79 -12.86 0.21
C TRP A 182 20.01 -14.07 0.75
N ALA A 183 20.46 -14.65 1.85
CA ALA A 183 19.75 -15.75 2.51
C ALA A 183 18.34 -15.31 2.95
N ALA A 184 18.19 -14.11 3.51
CA ALA A 184 16.90 -13.53 3.88
C ALA A 184 15.99 -13.30 2.67
N ARG A 185 16.51 -12.76 1.57
CA ARG A 185 15.76 -12.58 0.31
C ARG A 185 15.33 -13.91 -0.30
N LYS A 186 16.21 -14.92 -0.31
CA LYS A 186 15.87 -16.27 -0.78
C LYS A 186 14.73 -16.86 0.06
N SER A 187 14.84 -16.77 1.39
CA SER A 187 13.80 -17.24 2.32
C SER A 187 12.46 -16.53 2.09
N TYR A 188 12.52 -15.21 1.84
CA TYR A 188 11.34 -14.43 1.45
C TYR A 188 10.69 -14.96 0.18
N TRP A 189 11.46 -15.15 -0.89
CA TRP A 189 10.94 -15.66 -2.17
C TRP A 189 10.38 -17.07 -2.05
N THR A 190 11.04 -17.96 -1.32
CA THR A 190 10.53 -19.31 -1.06
C THR A 190 9.19 -19.25 -0.32
N ASN A 191 9.07 -18.42 0.72
CA ASN A 191 7.80 -18.25 1.44
C ASN A 191 6.71 -17.63 0.55
N TRP A 192 7.07 -16.65 -0.28
CA TRP A 192 6.16 -15.98 -1.19
C TRP A 192 5.62 -16.95 -2.24
N ILE A 193 6.48 -17.70 -2.92
CA ILE A 193 6.11 -18.72 -3.91
C ILE A 193 5.21 -19.78 -3.27
N GLN A 194 5.53 -20.25 -2.07
CA GLN A 194 4.72 -21.23 -1.37
C GLN A 194 3.30 -20.69 -1.09
N ARG A 195 3.20 -19.44 -0.62
CA ARG A 195 1.92 -18.80 -0.29
C ARG A 195 1.07 -18.51 -1.52
N TYR A 196 1.69 -18.08 -2.62
CA TYR A 196 1.02 -17.73 -3.87
C TYR A 196 1.09 -18.85 -4.92
N SER A 197 1.40 -20.07 -4.50
CA SER A 197 1.46 -21.25 -5.40
C SER A 197 0.14 -21.50 -6.13
N TRP A 198 -0.99 -21.15 -5.51
CA TRP A 198 -2.31 -21.20 -6.14
C TRP A 198 -2.44 -20.31 -7.38
N VAL A 199 -1.65 -19.22 -7.48
CA VAL A 199 -1.62 -18.36 -8.69
C VAL A 199 -1.09 -19.15 -9.88
N ALA A 200 -0.07 -19.98 -9.67
CA ALA A 200 0.45 -20.85 -10.73
C ALA A 200 -0.61 -21.90 -11.15
N VAL A 201 -1.33 -22.49 -10.20
CA VAL A 201 -2.45 -23.40 -10.48
C VAL A 201 -3.53 -22.70 -11.30
N PHE A 202 -3.90 -21.47 -10.93
CA PHE A 202 -4.88 -20.67 -11.65
C PHE A 202 -4.43 -20.35 -13.09
N LEU A 203 -3.15 -20.01 -13.30
CA LEU A 203 -2.60 -19.77 -14.64
C LEU A 203 -2.62 -21.02 -15.51
N VAL A 204 -2.21 -22.17 -14.96
CA VAL A 204 -2.23 -23.46 -15.67
C VAL A 204 -3.66 -23.85 -16.02
N PHE A 205 -4.61 -23.68 -15.09
CA PHE A 205 -6.03 -23.92 -15.35
C PHE A 205 -6.56 -23.02 -16.47
N THR A 206 -6.24 -21.72 -16.43
CA THR A 206 -6.64 -20.77 -17.48
C THR A 206 -6.07 -21.16 -18.83
N PHE A 207 -4.80 -21.56 -18.88
CA PHE A 207 -4.17 -22.05 -20.11
C PHE A 207 -4.84 -23.32 -20.64
N MET A 208 -5.13 -24.30 -19.77
CA MET A 208 -5.87 -25.51 -20.15
C MET A 208 -7.25 -25.17 -20.72
N VAL A 209 -8.00 -24.27 -20.09
CA VAL A 209 -9.33 -23.84 -20.59
C VAL A 209 -9.20 -23.21 -21.97
N VAL A 210 -8.19 -22.38 -22.21
CA VAL A 210 -7.94 -21.78 -23.53
C VAL A 210 -7.62 -22.86 -24.58
N GLN A 211 -6.76 -23.83 -24.25
CA GLN A 211 -6.39 -24.93 -25.14
C GLN A 211 -7.57 -25.87 -25.45
N LEU A 212 -8.32 -26.28 -24.41
CA LEU A 212 -9.54 -27.09 -24.56
C LEU A 212 -10.56 -26.36 -25.42
N LYS A 213 -10.75 -25.05 -25.21
CA LYS A 213 -11.66 -24.26 -26.04
C LYS A 213 -11.22 -24.24 -27.51
N GLN A 214 -9.94 -24.00 -27.79
CA GLN A 214 -9.44 -23.99 -29.17
C GLN A 214 -9.65 -25.33 -29.87
N ARG A 215 -9.55 -26.45 -29.13
CA ARG A 215 -9.73 -27.80 -29.67
C ARG A 215 -11.18 -28.21 -29.86
N TYR A 216 -12.07 -27.88 -28.92
CA TYR A 216 -13.45 -28.37 -28.89
C TYR A 216 -14.49 -27.34 -29.35
N PHE A 217 -14.14 -26.05 -29.36
CA PHE A 217 -15.05 -24.94 -29.74
C PHE A 217 -14.37 -23.91 -30.65
N PRO A 218 -13.78 -24.32 -31.80
CA PRO A 218 -13.00 -23.42 -32.67
C PRO A 218 -13.84 -22.29 -33.29
N ASN A 219 -15.14 -22.50 -33.45
CA ASN A 219 -16.05 -21.52 -34.08
C ASN A 219 -16.67 -20.52 -33.10
N ILE A 220 -16.43 -20.66 -31.79
CA ILE A 220 -16.86 -19.67 -30.80
C ILE A 220 -15.78 -18.60 -30.71
N THR A 221 -15.89 -17.58 -31.57
CA THR A 221 -15.09 -16.37 -31.41
C THR A 221 -15.38 -15.77 -30.04
N LEU A 222 -14.33 -15.60 -29.20
CA LEU A 222 -14.47 -14.69 -28.07
C LEU A 222 -14.78 -13.35 -28.72
N ALA A 223 -16.01 -12.85 -28.56
CA ALA A 223 -16.25 -11.43 -28.76
C ALA A 223 -15.12 -10.74 -28.01
N GLN A 224 -14.23 -10.02 -28.71
CA GLN A 224 -13.09 -9.37 -28.08
C GLN A 224 -13.68 -8.54 -26.94
N ILE A 225 -13.53 -9.04 -25.72
CA ILE A 225 -14.04 -8.38 -24.54
C ILE A 225 -13.05 -7.23 -24.39
N GLY A 226 -13.40 -6.09 -25.01
CA GLY A 226 -12.57 -4.91 -24.95
C GLY A 226 -12.23 -4.64 -23.50
N TRP A 227 -11.00 -4.16 -23.24
CA TRP A 227 -10.44 -3.99 -21.89
C TRP A 227 -11.45 -3.47 -20.85
N LYS A 228 -12.32 -2.52 -21.25
CA LYS A 228 -13.42 -1.99 -20.44
C LYS A 228 -14.41 -3.06 -19.94
N ARG A 229 -14.85 -3.98 -20.80
CA ARG A 229 -15.76 -5.08 -20.44
C ARG A 229 -15.07 -6.13 -19.57
N PHE A 230 -13.76 -6.34 -19.76
CA PHE A 230 -12.98 -7.26 -18.92
C PHE A 230 -12.84 -6.70 -17.50
N VAL A 231 -12.47 -5.42 -17.37
CA VAL A 231 -12.42 -4.71 -16.08
C VAL A 231 -13.80 -4.71 -15.40
N LEU A 232 -14.88 -4.47 -16.14
CA LEU A 232 -16.24 -4.51 -15.61
C LEU A 232 -16.62 -5.92 -15.10
N LEU A 233 -16.23 -6.97 -15.84
CA LEU A 233 -16.46 -8.36 -15.43
C LEU A 233 -15.68 -8.70 -14.16
N CYS A 234 -14.39 -8.34 -14.08
CA CYS A 234 -13.58 -8.52 -12.88
C CYS A 234 -14.19 -7.78 -11.68
N PHE A 235 -14.67 -6.55 -11.88
CA PHE A 235 -15.35 -5.79 -10.84
C PHE A 235 -16.67 -6.45 -10.40
N ALA A 236 -17.48 -6.92 -11.35
CA ALA A 236 -18.73 -7.63 -11.05
C ALA A 236 -18.47 -8.94 -10.27
N ILE A 237 -17.43 -9.69 -10.63
CA ILE A 237 -17.01 -10.90 -9.89
C ILE A 237 -16.56 -10.53 -8.47
N MET A 238 -15.75 -9.48 -8.31
CA MET A 238 -15.33 -8.99 -6.99
C MET A 238 -16.53 -8.61 -6.11
N VAL A 239 -17.47 -7.83 -6.65
CA VAL A 239 -18.70 -7.44 -5.94
C VAL A 239 -19.55 -8.65 -5.58
N GLY A 240 -19.67 -9.63 -6.50
CA GLY A 240 -20.38 -10.89 -6.24
C GLY A 240 -19.76 -11.69 -5.10
N ILE A 241 -18.42 -11.80 -5.06
CA ILE A 241 -17.71 -12.47 -3.96
C ILE A 241 -17.94 -11.74 -2.64
N ILE A 242 -17.87 -10.40 -2.61
CA ILE A 242 -18.14 -9.60 -1.41
C ILE A 242 -19.57 -9.82 -0.92
N MET A 243 -20.56 -9.84 -1.83
CA MET A 243 -21.95 -10.12 -1.46
C MET A 243 -22.13 -11.54 -0.91
N LEU A 244 -21.50 -12.55 -1.51
CA LEU A 244 -21.54 -13.92 -0.99
C LEU A 244 -20.92 -14.03 0.41
N ILE A 245 -19.81 -13.34 0.65
CA ILE A 245 -19.20 -13.26 1.98
C ILE A 245 -20.14 -12.56 2.97
N TYR A 246 -20.80 -11.48 2.57
CA TYR A 246 -21.74 -10.75 3.41
C TYR A 246 -22.99 -11.58 3.76
N ILE A 247 -23.54 -12.29 2.78
CA ILE A 247 -24.65 -13.25 3.00
C ILE A 247 -24.19 -14.36 3.94
N GLY A 248 -23.00 -14.93 3.72
CA GLY A 248 -22.41 -15.93 4.60
C GLY A 248 -22.23 -15.44 6.04
N LEU A 249 -21.82 -14.17 6.21
CA LEU A 249 -21.70 -13.52 7.52
C LEU A 249 -23.06 -13.35 8.19
N ILE A 250 -24.10 -12.92 7.46
CA ILE A 250 -25.47 -12.81 7.99
C ILE A 250 -26.00 -14.18 8.40
N VAL A 251 -25.81 -15.21 7.58
CA VAL A 251 -26.21 -16.58 7.90
C VAL A 251 -25.48 -17.07 9.14
N TYR A 252 -24.17 -16.83 9.23
CA TYR A 252 -23.36 -17.18 10.39
C TYR A 252 -23.86 -16.48 11.67
N ILE A 253 -24.10 -15.17 11.64
CA ILE A 253 -24.60 -14.41 12.80
C ILE A 253 -26.00 -14.89 13.21
N LYS A 254 -26.89 -15.08 12.24
CA LYS A 254 -28.31 -15.35 12.52
C LYS A 254 -28.58 -16.80 12.94
N PHE A 255 -27.80 -17.76 12.45
CA PHE A 255 -28.05 -19.19 12.64
C PHE A 255 -26.98 -19.94 13.43
N ILE A 256 -25.72 -19.48 13.39
CA ILE A 256 -24.58 -20.20 14.00
C ILE A 256 -24.10 -19.51 15.28
N HIS A 257 -24.08 -18.17 15.31
CA HIS A 257 -23.67 -17.38 16.48
C HIS A 257 -24.84 -17.11 17.44
N LYS A 258 -25.64 -18.14 17.76
CA LYS A 258 -26.50 -18.11 18.96
C LYS A 258 -25.66 -18.51 20.17
N VAL A 259 -25.07 -17.51 20.80
CA VAL A 259 -24.81 -17.45 22.25
C VAL A 259 -25.63 -16.27 22.77
#